data_AF-A0A6S7I210-F1
#
_entry.id   AF-A0A6S7I210-F1
#
_cell.length_a   1.000
_cell.length_b   1.000
_cell.length_c   1.000
_cell.angle_alpha   90.00
_cell.angle_beta   90.00
_cell.angle_gamma   90.00
#
_symmetry.space_group_name_H-M   'P 1'
#
loop_
_entity.id
_entity.type
_entity.pdbx_description
1 polymer ?
#
loop_
_entity_poly.entity_id
_entity_poly.type
_entity_poly.pdbx_seq_one_letter_code
_entity_poly.pdbx_strand_id
1 'polypeptide(L)'
;SWISSILACKVFNFRSMFHIRTLGGYLRIGSSLQDESNSMEARILRIQTNELVDSKYGFDRYKDPADRLGWLINMHPAEVVDDDKKLISALDLYFIQEDGEKFRVPLPFKPYFYILAKKDTDREVATFLNRKFSGLLSSIETVPKEDLDLPNHLVGLRRSYIKLSFMNVNDLMKVKRAIMPAVRKNKERDNSNAAYNFVINMNQDDDERGAGSKHLDQMENIIDVREYDVPYHVRVAIDLKIHVGHWYKVKVRGGLYPEMERQDDLLDRPDPVVLAFDIETTKLPLKFPDSSIDSIMMISYMIDGQGYLITNREIISEEIEDFEYTPKPDYEGPIIVLNEPDEISLLNRFFEHIQEVKPSIFVTYNGDSFDWPFIEARALHHGLNMAEEIGFSPDSQEEYKSRAAIHMDCYRWVKRDSYLPVGSQNLKAVTKAKLRYDPIELDPEEMCRMASEQPQELSNYSVSDAVATYYLYMKYVHPFIFALCTIIPMEPDEVLRKGSGTLCEALLMVQAFHANVIFPNKQEQVYSKLTNDGHLLDSETYVGGHVEALESGVFRSDIKCKFRMAPPAFTNFEE
;
A
#
# COMPACT_ATOMS: atom_id res chain seq x y z
N SER A 1 6.02 -31.69 -35.55
CA SER A 1 6.77 -30.46 -35.88
C SER A 1 6.05 -29.17 -35.43
N TRP A 2 5.20 -29.20 -34.39
CA TRP A 2 4.48 -28.00 -33.88
C TRP A 2 4.58 -27.84 -32.35
N ILE A 3 5.56 -28.50 -31.72
CA ILE A 3 5.81 -28.47 -30.25
C ILE A 3 7.23 -27.93 -29.92
N SER A 4 8.04 -27.61 -30.93
CA SER A 4 9.44 -27.17 -30.74
C SER A 4 9.63 -25.65 -30.74
N SER A 5 8.58 -24.84 -30.96
CA SER A 5 8.69 -23.38 -31.08
C SER A 5 8.28 -22.59 -29.83
N ILE A 6 7.71 -23.24 -28.82
CA ILE A 6 7.23 -22.57 -27.57
C ILE A 6 8.30 -22.60 -26.46
N LEU A 7 9.32 -23.46 -26.57
CA LEU A 7 10.42 -23.54 -25.59
C LEU A 7 11.59 -22.56 -25.85
N ALA A 8 11.56 -21.80 -26.95
CA ALA A 8 12.68 -20.92 -27.35
C ALA A 8 12.63 -19.50 -26.76
N CYS A 9 11.57 -19.12 -26.01
CA CYS A 9 11.39 -17.78 -25.46
C CYS A 9 11.63 -17.65 -23.93
N LYS A 10 12.32 -18.61 -23.29
CA LYS A 10 12.59 -18.57 -21.84
C LYS A 10 14.05 -18.73 -21.41
N VAL A 11 15.00 -18.66 -22.35
CA VAL A 11 16.45 -18.63 -22.08
C VAL A 11 17.09 -17.63 -23.04
N PHE A 12 18.09 -16.87 -22.56
CA PHE A 12 18.78 -15.75 -23.22
C PHE A 12 18.06 -14.39 -23.27
N ASN A 13 18.12 -13.66 -22.14
CA ASN A 13 18.80 -12.35 -22.13
C ASN A 13 19.22 -11.91 -20.71
N PHE A 14 20.13 -12.67 -20.11
CA PHE A 14 20.99 -12.19 -19.02
C PHE A 14 22.44 -12.26 -19.52
N ARG A 15 23.21 -11.18 -19.32
CA ARG A 15 24.59 -10.91 -19.79
C ARG A 15 24.73 -10.36 -21.23
N SER A 16 24.60 -9.04 -21.40
CA SER A 16 25.40 -8.27 -22.38
C SER A 16 25.33 -6.74 -22.17
N MET A 17 25.68 -6.24 -20.98
CA MET A 17 26.10 -4.84 -20.82
C MET A 17 26.95 -4.67 -19.55
N PHE A 18 28.27 -4.76 -19.71
CA PHE A 18 29.26 -4.46 -18.67
C PHE A 18 30.54 -3.98 -19.34
N HIS A 19 31.13 -2.88 -18.80
CA HIS A 19 32.25 -2.09 -19.34
C HIS A 19 31.81 -1.24 -20.57
N ILE A 20 31.93 0.09 -20.62
CA ILE A 20 32.92 1.09 -20.10
C ILE A 20 32.15 2.42 -19.84
N ARG A 21 32.38 3.30 -18.83
CA ARG A 21 33.29 3.34 -17.66
C ARG A 21 32.79 4.33 -16.57
N THR A 22 32.93 3.95 -15.29
CA THR A 22 33.31 4.75 -14.10
C THR A 22 33.14 6.29 -14.04
N LEU A 23 32.36 6.76 -13.05
CA LEU A 23 32.86 7.49 -11.87
C LEU A 23 31.85 7.31 -10.71
N GLY A 24 32.31 6.97 -9.50
CA GLY A 24 31.45 6.59 -8.36
C GLY A 24 31.63 5.13 -7.95
N GLY A 25 32.61 4.85 -7.08
CA GLY A 25 33.06 3.49 -6.78
C GLY A 25 32.27 2.79 -5.67
N TYR A 26 31.46 1.79 -6.03
CA TYR A 26 30.92 0.81 -5.07
C TYR A 26 31.90 -0.35 -4.86
N LEU A 27 32.71 -0.25 -3.81
CA LEU A 27 33.36 -1.41 -3.18
C LEU A 27 32.37 -2.11 -2.24
N ARG A 28 32.61 -3.39 -1.91
CA ARG A 28 31.72 -4.22 -1.08
C ARG A 28 31.50 -3.61 0.31
N ILE A 29 30.38 -2.90 0.47
CA ILE A 29 29.92 -2.32 1.74
C ILE A 29 28.46 -2.76 1.95
N GLY A 30 28.27 -3.99 2.41
CA GLY A 30 26.93 -4.59 2.60
C GLY A 30 26.30 -4.30 3.98
N SER A 31 26.99 -3.56 4.85
CA SER A 31 26.52 -3.25 6.21
C SER A 31 26.54 -1.77 6.56
N SER A 32 27.62 -1.01 6.26
CA SER A 32 27.69 0.38 6.76
C SER A 32 26.71 1.35 6.10
N LEU A 33 26.27 1.11 4.86
CA LEU A 33 25.25 1.95 4.21
C LEU A 33 23.86 1.85 4.86
N GLN A 34 23.52 0.71 5.47
CA GLN A 34 22.31 0.57 6.29
C GLN A 34 22.46 1.21 7.68
N ASP A 35 23.68 1.33 8.20
CA ASP A 35 23.94 2.02 9.47
C ASP A 35 24.01 3.55 9.30
N GLU A 36 24.62 4.06 8.22
CA GLU A 36 24.69 5.50 7.90
C GLU A 36 23.29 6.09 7.65
N SER A 37 22.45 5.39 6.87
CA SER A 37 21.05 5.79 6.60
C SER A 37 20.12 5.69 7.83
N ASN A 38 20.54 5.00 8.90
CA ASN A 38 19.83 4.92 10.18
C ASN A 38 20.46 5.79 11.29
N SER A 39 21.49 6.58 10.97
CA SER A 39 22.08 7.54 11.90
C SER A 39 21.04 8.54 12.42
N MET A 40 21.25 9.07 13.64
CA MET A 40 20.35 10.04 14.23
C MET A 40 20.26 11.33 13.40
N GLU A 41 21.37 11.74 12.79
CA GLU A 41 21.45 12.90 11.90
C GLU A 41 20.64 12.68 10.61
N ALA A 42 20.81 11.54 9.92
CA ALA A 42 20.02 11.23 8.72
C ALA A 42 18.51 11.14 9.00
N ARG A 43 18.12 10.66 10.19
CA ARG A 43 16.72 10.62 10.63
C ARG A 43 16.16 12.01 10.92
N ILE A 44 16.92 12.88 11.58
CA ILE A 44 16.54 14.28 11.81
C ILE A 44 16.41 15.05 10.49
N LEU A 45 17.36 14.86 9.56
CA LEU A 45 17.29 15.45 8.23
C LEU A 45 16.03 14.99 7.48
N ARG A 46 15.70 13.70 7.52
CA ARG A 46 14.46 13.17 6.92
C ARG A 46 13.21 13.79 7.52
N ILE A 47 13.16 14.00 8.84
CA ILE A 47 12.04 14.72 9.48
C ILE A 47 11.93 16.12 8.86
N GLN A 48 13.03 16.88 8.79
CA GLN A 48 13.04 18.23 8.23
C GLN A 48 12.62 18.26 6.75
N THR A 49 13.11 17.35 5.92
CA THR A 49 12.68 17.20 4.51
C THR A 49 11.20 16.91 4.41
N ASN A 50 10.67 15.99 5.24
CA ASN A 50 9.24 15.69 5.27
C ASN A 50 8.42 16.92 5.68
N GLU A 51 8.84 17.69 6.70
CA GLU A 51 8.11 18.90 7.10
C GLU A 51 8.06 19.94 5.97
N LEU A 52 9.14 20.10 5.19
CA LEU A 52 9.18 20.99 4.02
C LEU A 52 8.22 20.53 2.91
N VAL A 53 8.18 19.24 2.60
CA VAL A 53 7.25 18.66 1.61
C VAL A 53 5.81 18.81 2.09
N ASP A 54 5.52 18.52 3.36
CA ASP A 54 4.19 18.69 3.95
C ASP A 54 3.71 20.16 3.83
N SER A 55 4.56 21.13 4.18
CA SER A 55 4.24 22.56 4.07
C SER A 55 4.04 23.05 2.63
N LYS A 56 4.70 22.46 1.60
CA LYS A 56 4.43 22.80 0.19
C LYS A 56 2.95 22.60 -0.16
N TYR A 57 2.35 21.52 0.31
CA TYR A 57 0.94 21.18 0.12
C TYR A 57 -0.02 21.85 1.13
N GLY A 58 0.50 22.68 2.04
CA GLY A 58 -0.28 23.36 3.08
C GLY A 58 -0.52 22.53 4.34
N PHE A 59 0.12 21.37 4.50
CA PHE A 59 0.01 20.55 5.71
C PHE A 59 0.97 21.01 6.80
N ASP A 60 0.77 22.23 7.29
CA ASP A 60 1.50 22.75 8.42
C ASP A 60 1.11 22.04 9.72
N ARG A 61 2.10 21.87 10.62
CA ARG A 61 1.91 21.20 11.89
C ARG A 61 1.07 22.06 12.84
N TYR A 62 -0.13 21.58 13.19
CA TYR A 62 -1.00 22.25 14.15
C TYR A 62 -0.38 22.26 15.55
N LYS A 63 -0.44 23.43 16.21
CA LYS A 63 0.18 23.68 17.53
C LYS A 63 -0.74 24.43 18.49
N ASP A 64 -1.91 24.87 18.05
CA ASP A 64 -2.77 25.71 18.88
C ASP A 64 -3.54 24.89 19.92
N PRO A 65 -3.83 25.48 21.10
CA PRO A 65 -4.61 24.84 22.16
C PRO A 65 -6.13 24.86 21.91
N ALA A 66 -6.57 25.46 20.80
CA ALA A 66 -7.95 25.46 20.37
C ALA A 66 -8.38 24.05 19.91
N ASP A 67 -9.69 23.86 19.82
CA ASP A 67 -10.24 22.67 19.18
C ASP A 67 -10.33 22.94 17.68
N ARG A 68 -9.73 22.08 16.84
CA ARG A 68 -9.83 22.15 15.39
C ARG A 68 -10.54 20.91 14.85
N LEU A 69 -11.59 21.12 14.06
CA LEU A 69 -12.32 20.04 13.38
C LEU A 69 -11.64 19.78 12.03
N GLY A 70 -11.37 18.52 11.69
CA GLY A 70 -10.78 18.18 10.40
C GLY A 70 -11.14 16.76 9.95
N TRP A 71 -11.36 16.59 8.65
CA TRP A 71 -11.58 15.31 8.00
C TRP A 71 -10.23 14.66 7.72
N LEU A 72 -10.01 13.45 8.25
CA LEU A 72 -8.74 12.74 8.09
C LEU A 72 -8.64 12.19 6.66
N ILE A 73 -7.83 12.81 5.82
CA ILE A 73 -7.60 12.40 4.42
C ILE A 73 -6.47 11.39 4.27
N ASN A 74 -5.38 11.52 5.02
CA ASN A 74 -4.22 10.65 4.90
C ASN A 74 -3.52 10.42 6.25
N MET A 75 -2.68 9.39 6.36
CA MET A 75 -1.86 9.14 7.54
C MET A 75 -0.56 8.42 7.17
N HIS A 76 0.55 8.78 7.83
CA HIS A 76 1.87 8.21 7.52
C HIS A 76 2.73 7.97 8.76
N PRO A 77 3.49 6.86 8.84
CA PRO A 77 4.54 6.69 9.85
C PRO A 77 5.49 7.89 9.89
N ALA A 78 5.85 8.30 11.10
CA ALA A 78 6.66 9.48 11.39
C ALA A 78 7.60 9.21 12.60
N GLU A 79 8.54 10.12 12.78
CA GLU A 79 9.29 10.24 14.03
C GLU A 79 9.26 11.69 14.48
N VAL A 80 9.12 11.91 15.79
CA VAL A 80 9.18 13.24 16.40
C VAL A 80 10.22 13.26 17.51
N VAL A 81 10.78 14.44 17.75
CA VAL A 81 11.68 14.70 18.87
C VAL A 81 10.84 14.99 20.12
N ASP A 82 11.08 14.26 21.20
CA ASP A 82 10.44 14.49 22.50
C ASP A 82 11.14 15.59 23.32
N ASP A 83 10.57 15.93 24.49
CA ASP A 83 11.12 16.97 25.39
C ASP A 83 12.52 16.61 25.92
N ASP A 84 12.85 15.32 25.98
CA ASP A 84 14.17 14.75 26.33
C ASP A 84 15.16 14.75 25.14
N LYS A 85 14.76 15.27 23.98
CA LYS A 85 15.49 15.26 22.69
C LYS A 85 15.73 13.86 22.10
N LYS A 86 14.90 12.88 22.43
CA LYS A 86 14.93 11.53 21.86
C LYS A 86 13.95 11.43 20.69
N LEU A 87 14.26 10.55 19.74
CA LEU A 87 13.36 10.22 18.65
C LEU A 87 12.36 9.14 19.08
N ILE A 88 11.08 9.52 19.08
CA ILE A 88 9.95 8.63 19.33
C ILE A 88 9.13 8.44 18.04
N SER A 89 8.55 7.26 17.85
CA SER A 89 7.67 7.02 16.70
C SER A 89 6.31 7.69 16.90
N ALA A 90 5.78 8.24 15.82
CA ALA A 90 4.46 8.87 15.75
C ALA A 90 3.76 8.50 14.43
N LEU A 91 2.44 8.64 14.40
CA LEU A 91 1.66 8.63 13.17
C LEU A 91 1.32 10.08 12.82
N ASP A 92 1.79 10.61 11.69
CA ASP A 92 1.29 11.90 11.22
C ASP A 92 -0.08 11.69 10.58
N LEU A 93 -1.01 12.57 10.94
CA LEU A 93 -2.40 12.55 10.51
C LEU A 93 -2.68 13.83 9.74
N TYR A 94 -3.20 13.70 8.52
CA TYR A 94 -3.39 14.79 7.55
C TYR A 94 -4.87 15.13 7.45
N PHE A 95 -5.24 16.38 7.70
CA PHE A 95 -6.61 16.83 7.82
C PHE A 95 -6.97 17.94 6.84
N ILE A 96 -8.21 17.93 6.36
CA ILE A 96 -8.84 19.00 5.60
C ILE A 96 -10.02 19.56 6.43
N GLN A 97 -10.12 20.87 6.54
CA GLN A 97 -11.21 21.59 7.22
C GLN A 97 -12.39 21.85 6.25
N GLU A 98 -13.55 22.26 6.77
CA GLU A 98 -14.74 22.59 5.95
C GLU A 98 -14.51 23.75 4.97
N ASP A 99 -13.56 24.64 5.27
CA ASP A 99 -13.14 25.77 4.43
C ASP A 99 -12.01 25.41 3.43
N GLY A 100 -11.58 24.15 3.38
CA GLY A 100 -10.49 23.68 2.55
C GLY A 100 -9.08 23.91 3.12
N GLU A 101 -8.94 24.58 4.28
CA GLU A 101 -7.63 24.70 4.95
C GLU A 101 -7.11 23.32 5.37
N LYS A 102 -5.79 23.14 5.26
CA LYS A 102 -5.09 21.89 5.56
C LYS A 102 -4.28 22.03 6.84
N PHE A 103 -4.14 20.94 7.59
CA PHE A 103 -3.21 20.85 8.71
C PHE A 103 -2.80 19.41 8.97
N ARG A 104 -1.64 19.20 9.61
CA ARG A 104 -1.23 17.87 10.09
C ARG A 104 -0.95 17.84 11.58
N VAL A 105 -1.13 16.67 12.18
CA VAL A 105 -0.85 16.43 13.60
C VAL A 105 -0.06 15.14 13.78
N PRO A 106 1.15 15.17 14.37
CA PRO A 106 1.83 13.96 14.82
C PRO A 106 1.13 13.41 16.07
N LEU A 107 0.83 12.11 16.06
CA LEU A 107 0.30 11.35 17.18
C LEU A 107 1.34 10.33 17.66
N PRO A 108 2.10 10.62 18.73
CA PRO A 108 3.11 9.70 19.24
C PRO A 108 2.47 8.45 19.82
N PHE A 109 2.98 7.28 19.42
CA PHE A 109 2.49 6.00 19.92
C PHE A 109 3.64 5.00 20.04
N LYS A 110 3.69 4.27 21.16
CA LYS A 110 4.76 3.34 21.47
C LYS A 110 4.55 2.02 20.71
N PRO A 111 5.39 1.67 19.71
CA PRO A 111 5.30 0.36 19.08
C PRO A 111 5.56 -0.75 20.09
N TYR A 112 4.94 -1.92 19.92
CA TYR A 112 5.09 -3.06 20.81
C TYR A 112 4.95 -4.40 20.09
N PHE A 113 5.37 -5.48 20.75
CA PHE A 113 4.98 -6.85 20.42
C PHE A 113 4.88 -7.71 21.69
N TYR A 114 4.35 -8.93 21.56
CA TYR A 114 4.17 -9.86 22.68
C TYR A 114 5.17 -11.01 22.66
N ILE A 115 5.58 -11.45 23.85
CA ILE A 115 6.38 -12.65 24.09
C ILE A 115 5.57 -13.66 24.88
N LEU A 116 5.61 -14.91 24.44
CA LEU A 116 5.10 -16.06 25.18
C LEU A 116 6.26 -16.74 25.93
N ALA A 117 6.16 -16.81 27.25
CA ALA A 117 7.11 -17.51 28.11
C ALA A 117 6.67 -18.95 28.42
N LYS A 118 7.59 -19.76 28.95
CA LYS A 118 7.27 -21.06 29.57
C LYS A 118 6.41 -20.84 30.81
N LYS A 119 5.49 -21.78 31.07
CA LYS A 119 4.54 -21.68 32.17
C LYS A 119 5.25 -21.35 33.49
N ASP A 120 4.69 -20.41 34.24
CA ASP A 120 5.19 -19.96 35.55
C ASP A 120 6.56 -19.24 35.53
N THR A 121 7.12 -18.92 34.35
CA THR A 121 8.41 -18.21 34.19
C THR A 121 8.29 -16.72 33.81
N ASP A 122 7.08 -16.21 33.60
CA ASP A 122 6.81 -14.85 33.07
C ASP A 122 7.59 -13.74 33.78
N ARG A 123 7.65 -13.79 35.11
CA ARG A 123 8.34 -12.79 35.95
C ARG A 123 9.87 -12.84 35.79
N GLU A 124 10.44 -14.03 35.63
CA GLU A 124 11.88 -14.22 35.44
C GLU A 124 12.30 -13.73 34.06
N VAL A 125 11.56 -14.14 33.03
CA VAL A 125 11.75 -13.70 31.64
C VAL A 125 11.60 -12.18 31.54
N ALA A 126 10.56 -11.59 32.12
CA ALA A 126 10.39 -10.13 32.12
C ALA A 126 11.54 -9.40 32.82
N THR A 127 11.97 -9.87 33.99
CA THR A 127 13.11 -9.29 34.73
C THR A 127 14.41 -9.37 33.93
N PHE A 128 14.64 -10.49 33.24
CA PHE A 128 15.79 -10.70 32.37
C PHE A 128 15.76 -9.80 31.14
N LEU A 129 14.63 -9.73 30.43
CA LEU A 129 14.48 -8.88 29.24
C LEU A 129 14.69 -7.41 29.56
N ASN A 130 14.12 -6.94 30.68
CA ASN A 130 14.31 -5.56 31.16
C ASN A 130 15.78 -5.22 31.45
N ARG A 131 16.55 -6.17 31.99
CA ARG A 131 18.00 -5.99 32.21
C ARG A 131 18.80 -6.08 30.91
N LYS A 132 18.50 -7.05 30.04
CA LYS A 132 19.23 -7.33 28.80
C LYS A 132 19.05 -6.25 27.73
N PHE A 133 17.86 -5.65 27.67
CA PHE A 133 17.49 -4.61 26.70
C PHE A 133 17.24 -3.25 27.38
N SER A 134 17.89 -3.03 28.52
CA SER A 134 17.88 -1.75 29.24
C SER A 134 18.29 -0.60 28.30
N GLY A 135 17.48 0.46 28.26
CA GLY A 135 17.66 1.60 27.35
C GLY A 135 17.02 1.47 25.96
N LEU A 136 16.57 0.27 25.55
CA LEU A 136 15.79 0.07 24.32
C LEU A 136 14.28 -0.09 24.61
N LEU A 137 13.93 -0.65 25.77
CA LEU A 137 12.55 -0.82 26.22
C LEU A 137 12.03 0.47 26.88
N SER A 138 10.81 0.90 26.50
CA SER A 138 10.08 1.94 27.22
C SER A 138 9.28 1.37 28.39
N SER A 139 8.69 0.17 28.24
CA SER A 139 7.96 -0.50 29.31
C SER A 139 7.85 -2.00 29.02
N ILE A 140 7.60 -2.76 30.09
CA ILE A 140 7.37 -4.20 30.06
C ILE A 140 6.21 -4.52 30.99
N GLU A 141 5.19 -5.21 30.48
CA GLU A 141 3.98 -5.53 31.22
C GLU A 141 3.50 -6.95 30.90
N THR A 142 2.96 -7.65 31.90
CA THR A 142 2.35 -8.97 31.72
C THR A 142 0.84 -8.80 31.55
N VAL A 143 0.29 -9.24 30.42
CA VAL A 143 -1.11 -9.06 30.06
C VAL A 143 -1.79 -10.40 29.72
N PRO A 144 -3.06 -10.60 30.13
CA PRO A 144 -3.84 -11.76 29.74
C PRO A 144 -4.54 -11.54 28.39
N LYS A 145 -4.35 -12.45 27.43
CA LYS A 145 -5.00 -12.45 26.11
C LYS A 145 -5.82 -13.72 25.93
N GLU A 146 -6.88 -13.64 25.12
CA GLU A 146 -7.57 -14.84 24.63
C GLU A 146 -6.68 -15.52 23.58
N ASP A 147 -6.30 -16.77 23.81
CA ASP A 147 -5.53 -17.58 22.87
C ASP A 147 -6.39 -18.76 22.42
N LEU A 148 -6.81 -18.76 21.16
CA LEU A 148 -7.71 -19.77 20.61
C LEU A 148 -7.04 -21.15 20.49
N ASP A 149 -5.70 -21.19 20.49
CA ASP A 149 -4.91 -22.43 20.54
C ASP A 149 -4.82 -23.01 21.97
N LEU A 150 -5.25 -22.28 23.00
CA LEU A 150 -5.20 -22.73 24.39
C LEU A 150 -6.31 -23.77 24.67
N PRO A 151 -5.99 -24.97 25.19
CA PRO A 151 -7.00 -25.94 25.60
C PRO A 151 -7.94 -25.36 26.65
N ASN A 152 -9.25 -25.56 26.42
CA ASN A 152 -10.33 -25.04 27.27
C ASN A 152 -10.43 -23.50 27.36
N HIS A 153 -9.93 -22.72 26.39
CA HIS A 153 -10.13 -21.26 26.37
C HIS A 153 -11.61 -20.84 26.53
N LEU A 154 -12.54 -21.64 25.98
CA LEU A 154 -14.00 -21.41 26.06
C LEU A 154 -14.58 -21.33 27.49
N VAL A 155 -13.87 -21.79 28.54
CA VAL A 155 -14.31 -21.59 29.93
C VAL A 155 -13.79 -20.28 30.56
N GLY A 156 -13.23 -19.37 29.74
CA GLY A 156 -12.65 -18.10 30.16
C GLY A 156 -11.18 -18.17 30.58
N LEU A 157 -10.47 -19.24 30.19
CA LEU A 157 -9.04 -19.38 30.44
C LEU A 157 -8.24 -18.52 29.46
N ARG A 158 -7.49 -17.56 30.00
CA ARG A 158 -6.60 -16.65 29.25
C ARG A 158 -5.16 -17.07 29.35
N ARG A 159 -4.38 -16.73 28.32
CA ARG A 159 -2.94 -16.95 28.31
C ARG A 159 -2.19 -15.68 28.69
N SER A 160 -1.16 -15.84 29.51
CA SER A 160 -0.24 -14.76 29.90
C SER A 160 0.74 -14.47 28.76
N TYR A 161 0.92 -13.19 28.43
CA TYR A 161 1.93 -12.68 27.50
C TYR A 161 2.69 -11.52 28.12
N ILE A 162 3.99 -11.43 27.80
CA ILE A 162 4.83 -10.29 28.17
C ILE A 162 4.83 -9.32 26.99
N LYS A 163 4.20 -8.16 27.14
CA LYS A 163 4.24 -7.07 26.16
C LYS A 163 5.51 -6.25 26.34
N LEU A 164 6.28 -6.09 25.27
CA LEU A 164 7.44 -5.20 25.20
C LEU A 164 7.04 -3.96 24.42
N SER A 165 7.09 -2.78 25.05
CA SER A 165 6.83 -1.50 24.37
C SER A 165 8.13 -0.70 24.21
N PHE A 166 8.28 -0.04 23.07
CA PHE A 166 9.50 0.67 22.66
C PHE A 166 9.21 2.15 22.44
N MET A 167 10.25 2.99 22.42
CA MET A 167 10.08 4.41 22.07
C MET A 167 9.93 4.62 20.56
N ASN A 168 10.58 3.79 19.75
CA ASN A 168 10.53 3.86 18.30
C ASN A 168 10.61 2.46 17.65
N VAL A 169 10.27 2.38 16.36
CA VAL A 169 10.27 1.12 15.59
C VAL A 169 11.69 0.55 15.39
N ASN A 170 12.73 1.38 15.36
CA ASN A 170 14.11 0.92 15.21
C ASN A 170 14.54 0.06 16.42
N ASP A 171 14.24 0.50 17.64
CA ASP A 171 14.56 -0.23 18.87
C ASP A 171 13.72 -1.52 19.01
N LEU A 172 12.45 -1.50 18.58
CA LEU A 172 11.65 -2.72 18.40
C LEU A 172 12.36 -3.73 17.49
N MET A 173 12.83 -3.27 16.33
CA MET A 173 13.50 -4.13 15.34
C MET A 173 14.84 -4.66 15.85
N LYS A 174 15.62 -3.89 16.63
CA LYS A 174 16.84 -4.38 17.29
C LYS A 174 16.53 -5.54 18.24
N VAL A 175 15.55 -5.39 19.12
CA VAL A 175 15.18 -6.41 20.11
C VAL A 175 14.56 -7.64 19.43
N LYS A 176 13.71 -7.45 18.42
CA LYS A 176 13.18 -8.53 17.56
C LYS A 176 14.29 -9.36 16.92
N ARG A 177 15.30 -8.72 16.30
CA ARG A 177 16.47 -9.41 15.70
C ARG A 177 17.25 -10.23 16.73
N ALA A 178 17.32 -9.79 17.99
CA ALA A 178 18.03 -10.49 19.06
C ALA A 178 17.25 -11.68 19.66
N ILE A 179 15.90 -11.63 19.68
CA ILE A 179 15.05 -12.65 20.29
C ILE A 179 14.65 -13.76 19.30
N MET A 180 14.33 -13.41 18.04
CA MET A 180 13.83 -14.37 17.04
C MET A 180 14.72 -15.60 16.80
N PRO A 181 16.07 -15.52 16.76
CA PRO A 181 16.92 -16.69 16.59
C PRO A 181 16.82 -17.69 17.76
N ALA A 182 16.66 -17.18 18.99
CA ALA A 182 16.52 -18.02 20.16
C ALA A 182 15.15 -18.71 20.22
N VAL A 183 14.08 -18.00 19.84
CA VAL A 183 12.72 -18.55 19.70
C VAL A 183 12.72 -19.75 18.74
N ARG A 184 13.35 -19.59 17.56
CA ARG A 184 13.47 -20.69 16.57
C ARG A 184 14.18 -21.90 17.15
N LYS A 185 15.36 -21.70 17.76
CA LYS A 185 16.12 -22.75 18.43
C LYS A 185 15.35 -23.43 19.57
N ASN A 186 14.56 -22.67 20.33
CA ASN A 186 13.73 -23.22 21.41
C ASN A 186 12.61 -24.10 20.85
N LYS A 187 11.91 -23.65 19.79
CA LYS A 187 10.87 -24.46 19.10
C LYS A 187 11.44 -25.74 18.49
N GLU A 188 12.59 -25.67 17.82
CA GLU A 188 13.29 -26.85 17.27
C GLU A 188 13.64 -27.86 18.37
N ARG A 189 14.15 -27.39 19.51
CA ARG A 189 14.49 -28.21 20.68
C ARG A 189 13.26 -28.84 21.32
N ASP A 190 12.20 -28.05 21.54
CA ASP A 190 10.99 -28.54 22.20
C ASP A 190 10.25 -29.55 21.28
N ASN A 191 10.26 -29.35 19.95
CA ASN A 191 9.79 -30.35 18.96
C ASN A 191 10.63 -31.64 19.00
N SER A 192 11.97 -31.52 19.05
CA SER A 192 12.87 -32.68 19.14
C SER A 192 12.67 -33.46 20.43
N ASN A 193 12.48 -32.76 21.55
CA ASN A 193 12.18 -33.37 22.86
C ASN A 193 10.79 -34.00 22.87
N ALA A 194 9.78 -33.42 22.18
CA ALA A 194 8.47 -34.04 22.03
C ALA A 194 8.55 -35.37 21.25
N ALA A 195 9.31 -35.41 20.15
CA ALA A 195 9.58 -36.64 19.40
C ALA A 195 10.34 -37.68 20.24
N TYR A 196 11.34 -37.26 21.02
CA TYR A 196 12.11 -38.15 21.90
C TYR A 196 11.27 -38.69 23.06
N ASN A 197 10.43 -37.85 23.69
CA ASN A 197 9.50 -38.26 24.75
C ASN A 197 8.36 -39.13 24.21
N PHE A 198 7.95 -38.97 22.94
CA PHE A 198 7.01 -39.90 22.30
C PHE A 198 7.61 -41.30 22.14
N VAL A 199 8.90 -41.39 21.80
CA VAL A 199 9.65 -42.67 21.73
C VAL A 199 9.92 -43.26 23.11
N ILE A 200 10.23 -42.43 24.12
CA ILE A 200 10.45 -42.90 25.50
C ILE A 200 9.15 -43.29 26.21
N ASN A 201 8.01 -42.66 25.93
CA ASN A 201 6.72 -43.06 26.52
C ASN A 201 6.20 -44.44 26.02
N MET A 202 6.89 -45.10 25.07
CA MET A 202 6.67 -46.52 24.78
C MET A 202 7.53 -47.48 25.62
N ASN A 203 8.48 -46.97 26.41
CA ASN A 203 9.28 -47.74 27.37
C ASN A 203 9.40 -46.95 28.68
N GLN A 204 8.39 -47.07 29.55
CA GLN A 204 8.58 -46.67 30.95
C GLN A 204 9.63 -47.57 31.61
N ASP A 205 10.67 -46.94 32.16
CA ASP A 205 10.94 -47.04 33.59
C ASP A 205 11.50 -45.70 34.09
N ASP A 206 11.20 -45.38 35.35
CA ASP A 206 11.69 -44.16 36.02
C ASP A 206 13.22 -44.14 36.10
N ASP A 207 13.83 -42.95 35.98
CA ASP A 207 15.02 -42.65 36.79
C ASP A 207 15.25 -41.14 37.01
N GLU A 208 15.54 -40.77 38.25
CA GLU A 208 15.78 -39.39 38.68
C GLU A 208 17.08 -38.83 38.08
N ARG A 209 17.03 -37.65 37.42
CA ARG A 209 18.27 -36.89 37.12
C ARG A 209 18.18 -35.38 37.33
N GLY A 210 18.73 -34.98 38.48
CA GLY A 210 19.88 -34.07 38.47
C GLY A 210 19.59 -32.57 38.50
N ALA A 211 19.44 -32.04 39.72
CA ALA A 211 19.54 -30.60 39.99
C ALA A 211 20.97 -30.08 39.72
N GLY A 212 21.27 -29.76 38.45
CA GLY A 212 22.51 -29.13 38.04
C GLY A 212 22.36 -27.61 37.91
N SER A 213 22.94 -26.85 38.84
CA SER A 213 22.95 -25.38 38.84
C SER A 213 23.75 -24.82 37.65
N LYS A 214 23.11 -24.75 36.48
CA LYS A 214 23.48 -23.83 35.40
C LYS A 214 22.76 -22.52 35.64
N HIS A 215 23.47 -21.41 35.46
CA HIS A 215 22.86 -20.09 35.34
C HIS A 215 21.95 -20.11 34.11
N LEU A 216 20.65 -20.38 34.30
CA LEU A 216 19.68 -20.49 33.21
C LEU A 216 19.71 -19.21 32.37
N ASP A 217 20.03 -19.34 31.09
CA ASP A 217 19.78 -18.26 30.15
C ASP A 217 18.27 -18.18 29.98
N GLN A 218 17.66 -17.16 30.58
CA GLN A 218 16.21 -16.96 30.56
C GLN A 218 15.66 -16.76 29.13
N MET A 219 16.53 -16.56 28.14
CA MET A 219 16.17 -16.66 26.72
C MET A 219 15.67 -18.07 26.32
N GLU A 220 16.07 -19.13 27.03
CA GLU A 220 15.59 -20.52 26.83
C GLU A 220 14.13 -20.74 27.29
N ASN A 221 13.60 -19.82 28.09
CA ASN A 221 12.22 -19.81 28.57
C ASN A 221 11.26 -19.06 27.63
N ILE A 222 11.74 -18.49 26.52
CA ILE A 222 10.90 -17.85 25.51
C ILE A 222 10.44 -18.90 24.48
N ILE A 223 9.12 -19.13 24.40
CA ILE A 223 8.51 -20.09 23.47
C ILE A 223 8.21 -19.45 22.13
N ASP A 224 7.63 -18.25 22.13
CA ASP A 224 7.10 -17.60 20.92
C ASP A 224 7.13 -16.07 21.02
N VAL A 225 7.02 -15.43 19.87
CA VAL A 225 6.79 -13.98 19.73
C VAL A 225 5.54 -13.81 18.89
N ARG A 226 4.63 -12.93 19.29
CA ARG A 226 3.35 -12.66 18.61
C ARG A 226 3.22 -11.18 18.26
N GLU A 227 2.50 -10.90 17.17
CA GLU A 227 2.19 -9.55 16.68
C GLU A 227 3.42 -8.69 16.34
N TYR A 228 4.56 -9.31 15.99
CA TYR A 228 5.86 -8.65 15.76
C TYR A 228 6.03 -8.04 14.35
N ASP A 229 5.10 -8.31 13.44
CA ASP A 229 5.10 -7.96 12.02
C ASP A 229 3.88 -7.13 11.61
N VAL A 230 3.05 -6.72 12.58
CA VAL A 230 1.99 -5.73 12.39
C VAL A 230 2.63 -4.39 11.99
N PRO A 231 2.27 -3.79 10.84
CA PRO A 231 2.79 -2.48 10.44
C PRO A 231 2.46 -1.40 11.46
N TYR A 232 3.35 -0.43 11.62
CA TYR A 232 3.23 0.55 12.71
C TYR A 232 1.98 1.44 12.60
N HIS A 233 1.69 1.99 11.42
CA HIS A 233 0.48 2.80 11.20
C HIS A 233 -0.80 1.97 11.42
N VAL A 234 -0.84 0.74 10.89
CA VAL A 234 -1.93 -0.22 11.14
C VAL A 234 -2.12 -0.49 12.63
N ARG A 235 -1.02 -0.64 13.39
CA ARG A 235 -1.08 -0.78 14.86
C ARG A 235 -1.74 0.43 15.51
N VAL A 236 -1.28 1.65 15.21
CA VAL A 236 -1.83 2.88 15.81
C VAL A 236 -3.32 3.05 15.45
N ALA A 237 -3.67 2.79 14.18
CA ALA A 237 -5.03 2.87 13.68
C ALA A 237 -5.98 1.88 14.38
N ILE A 238 -5.57 0.61 14.55
CA ILE A 238 -6.34 -0.41 15.29
C ILE A 238 -6.49 -0.02 16.77
N ASP A 239 -5.37 0.26 17.44
CA ASP A 239 -5.33 0.46 18.89
C ASP A 239 -6.10 1.72 19.34
N LEU A 240 -6.05 2.79 18.53
CA LEU A 240 -6.73 4.06 18.80
C LEU A 240 -8.04 4.25 18.00
N LYS A 241 -8.47 3.24 17.23
CA LYS A 241 -9.67 3.25 16.36
C LYS A 241 -9.69 4.37 15.31
N ILE A 242 -8.51 4.82 14.87
CA ILE A 242 -8.36 5.88 13.86
C ILE A 242 -8.51 5.28 12.46
N HIS A 243 -9.34 5.91 11.65
CA HIS A 243 -9.70 5.48 10.29
C HIS A 243 -9.78 6.72 9.39
N VAL A 244 -9.14 6.66 8.22
CA VAL A 244 -9.22 7.70 7.19
C VAL A 244 -10.66 7.79 6.66
N GLY A 245 -11.11 8.99 6.29
CA GLY A 245 -12.47 9.23 5.81
C GLY A 245 -13.48 9.65 6.87
N HIS A 246 -13.07 9.84 8.13
CA HIS A 246 -13.91 10.36 9.22
C HIS A 246 -13.47 11.77 9.65
N TRP A 247 -14.40 12.51 10.24
CA TRP A 247 -14.12 13.76 10.94
C TRP A 247 -13.57 13.51 12.34
N TYR A 248 -12.56 14.28 12.72
CA TYR A 248 -11.98 14.29 14.05
C TYR A 248 -11.87 15.72 14.58
N LYS A 249 -12.25 15.89 15.84
CA LYS A 249 -11.97 17.08 16.62
C LYS A 249 -10.62 16.88 17.31
N VAL A 250 -9.64 17.72 16.97
CA VAL A 250 -8.23 17.59 17.38
C VAL A 250 -7.82 18.79 18.24
N LYS A 251 -7.07 18.56 19.31
CA LYS A 251 -6.61 19.60 20.24
C LYS A 251 -5.18 19.32 20.72
N VAL A 252 -4.29 20.30 20.65
CA VAL A 252 -2.88 20.16 21.05
C VAL A 252 -2.59 21.02 22.29
N ARG A 253 -2.60 20.41 23.48
CA ARG A 253 -2.39 21.14 24.76
C ARG A 253 -0.92 21.41 25.08
N GLY A 254 -0.19 22.07 24.16
CA GLY A 254 1.19 22.51 24.38
C GLY A 254 2.21 21.40 24.65
N GLY A 255 1.86 20.14 24.34
CA GLY A 255 2.70 18.96 24.53
C GLY A 255 2.61 18.02 23.32
N LEU A 256 3.33 16.89 23.40
CA LEU A 256 3.52 15.98 22.27
C LEU A 256 2.29 15.17 21.87
N TYR A 257 1.34 14.96 22.77
CA TYR A 257 0.18 14.08 22.55
C TYR A 257 -1.08 14.91 22.24
N PRO A 258 -1.66 14.79 21.05
CA PRO A 258 -2.95 15.41 20.74
C PRO A 258 -4.10 14.67 21.42
N GLU A 259 -5.12 15.41 21.83
CA GLU A 259 -6.44 14.87 22.14
C GLU A 259 -7.24 14.78 20.84
N MET A 260 -7.88 13.63 20.57
CA MET A 260 -8.65 13.39 19.36
C MET A 260 -10.00 12.73 19.68
N GLU A 261 -11.07 13.24 19.08
CA GLU A 261 -12.44 12.73 19.23
C GLU A 261 -13.12 12.63 17.87
N ARG A 262 -13.48 11.40 17.45
CA ARG A 262 -14.18 11.15 16.18
C ARG A 262 -15.60 11.68 16.24
N GLN A 263 -16.04 12.39 15.20
CA GLN A 263 -17.37 12.98 15.10
C GLN A 263 -18.26 12.11 14.21
N ASP A 264 -18.99 11.17 14.81
CA ASP A 264 -19.82 10.19 14.08
C ASP A 264 -21.08 10.79 13.42
N ASP A 265 -21.49 12.00 13.85
CA ASP A 265 -22.65 12.72 13.31
C ASP A 265 -22.35 13.45 11.97
N LEU A 266 -21.07 13.64 11.63
CA LEU A 266 -20.64 14.33 10.41
C LEU A 266 -20.36 13.31 9.30
N LEU A 267 -21.32 13.15 8.40
CA LEU A 267 -21.25 12.17 7.29
C LEU A 267 -20.82 12.79 5.96
N ASP A 268 -21.07 14.08 5.77
CA ASP A 268 -20.67 14.82 4.56
C ASP A 268 -19.15 14.97 4.55
N ARG A 269 -18.54 14.83 3.37
CA ARG A 269 -17.09 14.89 3.18
C ARG A 269 -16.72 16.27 2.60
N PRO A 270 -15.57 16.85 2.96
CA PRO A 270 -15.06 17.99 2.20
C PRO A 270 -14.64 17.52 0.81
N ASP A 271 -14.61 18.42 -0.16
CA ASP A 271 -14.08 18.17 -1.49
C ASP A 271 -12.55 18.42 -1.48
N PRO A 272 -11.69 17.38 -1.50
CA PRO A 272 -10.26 17.60 -1.65
C PRO A 272 -9.93 18.00 -3.08
N VAL A 273 -8.95 18.88 -3.27
CA VAL A 273 -8.41 19.19 -4.61
C VAL A 273 -7.85 17.91 -5.24
N VAL A 274 -8.42 17.50 -6.38
CA VAL A 274 -8.06 16.32 -7.17
C VAL A 274 -7.43 16.76 -8.48
N LEU A 275 -6.18 16.37 -8.72
CA LEU A 275 -5.50 16.51 -10.01
C LEU A 275 -5.40 15.15 -10.69
N ALA A 276 -6.09 14.97 -11.81
CA ALA A 276 -5.96 13.78 -12.66
C ALA A 276 -5.17 14.13 -13.91
N PHE A 277 -4.11 13.37 -14.25
CA PHE A 277 -3.28 13.65 -15.42
C PHE A 277 -2.93 12.41 -16.23
N ASP A 278 -2.52 12.67 -17.47
CA ASP A 278 -2.02 11.72 -18.45
C ASP A 278 -0.91 12.41 -19.29
N ILE A 279 0.04 11.65 -19.84
CA ILE A 279 1.13 12.21 -20.66
C ILE A 279 1.21 11.57 -22.04
N GLU A 280 1.50 12.41 -23.04
CA GLU A 280 1.87 11.95 -24.37
C GLU A 280 3.36 12.15 -24.61
N THR A 281 4.03 11.12 -25.12
CA THR A 281 5.48 11.11 -25.34
C THR A 281 5.80 10.78 -26.79
N THR A 282 6.96 11.25 -27.28
CA THR A 282 7.51 10.70 -28.52
C THR A 282 7.78 9.20 -28.36
N LYS A 283 7.88 8.52 -29.50
CA LYS A 283 8.35 7.13 -29.57
C LYS A 283 8.97 6.84 -30.93
N LEU A 284 9.94 5.93 -30.93
CA LEU A 284 10.41 5.31 -32.16
C LEU A 284 9.32 4.38 -32.76
N PRO A 285 9.24 4.24 -34.09
CA PRO A 285 8.29 3.34 -34.74
C PRO A 285 8.41 1.89 -34.27
N LEU A 286 7.28 1.23 -34.04
CA LEU A 286 7.14 -0.16 -33.57
C LEU A 286 7.88 -0.47 -32.24
N LYS A 287 8.17 0.54 -31.44
CA LYS A 287 8.77 0.42 -30.10
C LYS A 287 7.90 1.11 -29.05
N PHE A 288 8.09 0.71 -27.79
CA PHE A 288 7.63 1.51 -26.64
C PHE A 288 8.48 2.79 -26.51
N PRO A 289 7.93 3.87 -25.92
CA PRO A 289 8.70 5.04 -25.53
C PRO A 289 9.86 4.69 -24.59
N ASP A 290 10.99 5.38 -24.73
CA ASP A 290 12.18 5.23 -23.89
C ASP A 290 12.61 6.60 -23.37
N SER A 291 12.36 6.90 -22.09
CA SER A 291 12.61 8.22 -21.48
C SER A 291 14.07 8.70 -21.53
N SER A 292 15.02 7.82 -21.87
CA SER A 292 16.41 8.21 -22.11
C SER A 292 16.65 8.92 -23.44
N ILE A 293 15.75 8.77 -24.42
CA ILE A 293 15.86 9.33 -25.78
C ILE A 293 14.60 10.04 -26.28
N ASP A 294 13.43 9.62 -25.81
CA ASP A 294 12.13 10.21 -26.13
C ASP A 294 11.80 11.35 -25.15
N SER A 295 10.95 12.27 -25.59
CA SER A 295 10.55 13.48 -24.86
C SER A 295 9.03 13.53 -24.64
N ILE A 296 8.60 14.24 -23.60
CA ILE A 296 7.19 14.57 -23.38
C ILE A 296 6.76 15.63 -24.40
N MET A 297 5.66 15.37 -25.10
CA MET A 297 5.06 16.31 -26.06
C MET A 297 3.84 17.05 -25.49
N MET A 298 3.07 16.40 -24.62
CA MET A 298 1.92 17.00 -23.92
C MET A 298 1.76 16.42 -22.51
N ILE A 299 1.22 17.23 -21.61
CA ILE A 299 0.64 16.78 -20.33
C ILE A 299 -0.78 17.33 -20.27
N SER A 300 -1.77 16.45 -20.29
CA SER A 300 -3.19 16.80 -20.11
C SER A 300 -3.60 16.51 -18.67
N TYR A 301 -4.38 17.40 -18.06
CA TYR A 301 -4.85 17.20 -16.68
C TYR A 301 -6.14 17.94 -16.36
N MET A 302 -6.87 17.41 -15.39
CA MET A 302 -8.11 17.96 -14.84
C MET A 302 -7.88 18.31 -13.37
N ILE A 303 -8.29 19.50 -12.95
CA ILE A 303 -8.33 19.95 -11.55
C ILE A 303 -9.77 20.33 -11.23
N ASP A 304 -10.42 19.56 -10.36
CA ASP A 304 -11.78 19.80 -9.84
C ASP A 304 -12.86 20.10 -10.90
N GLY A 305 -12.67 19.64 -12.15
CA GLY A 305 -13.57 19.83 -13.28
C GLY A 305 -13.08 20.82 -14.36
N GLN A 306 -12.06 21.63 -14.07
CA GLN A 306 -11.38 22.46 -15.07
C GLN A 306 -10.25 21.65 -15.72
N GLY A 307 -10.24 21.58 -17.05
CA GLY A 307 -9.18 20.93 -17.81
C GLY A 307 -8.05 21.88 -18.21
N TYR A 308 -6.86 21.32 -18.34
CA TYR A 308 -5.64 21.98 -18.76
C TYR A 308 -4.85 21.07 -19.70
N LEU A 309 -4.12 21.69 -20.63
CA LEU A 309 -3.20 21.00 -21.53
C LEU A 309 -1.92 21.81 -21.64
N ILE A 310 -0.78 21.27 -21.21
CA ILE A 310 0.54 21.86 -21.48
C ILE A 310 1.10 21.20 -22.73
N THR A 311 1.56 21.99 -23.71
CA THR A 311 2.14 21.49 -24.97
C THR A 311 3.62 21.87 -25.07
N ASN A 312 4.43 21.00 -25.67
CA ASN A 312 5.84 21.28 -26.00
C ASN A 312 5.96 21.72 -27.47
N ARG A 313 6.24 23.02 -27.68
CA ARG A 313 6.36 23.63 -29.01
C ARG A 313 7.60 23.21 -29.81
N GLU A 314 8.54 22.43 -29.25
CA GLU A 314 9.60 21.76 -30.03
C GLU A 314 9.07 20.58 -30.88
N ILE A 315 7.95 19.98 -30.47
CA ILE A 315 7.41 18.74 -31.06
C ILE A 315 6.06 18.99 -31.72
N ILE A 316 5.17 19.71 -31.03
CA ILE A 316 3.89 20.16 -31.58
C ILE A 316 4.18 21.25 -32.63
N SER A 317 3.58 21.21 -33.82
CA SER A 317 3.88 22.17 -34.89
C SER A 317 3.22 23.54 -34.72
N GLU A 318 1.99 23.58 -34.22
CA GLU A 318 1.15 24.79 -34.12
C GLU A 318 0.78 25.13 -32.66
N GLU A 319 0.48 26.40 -32.38
CA GLU A 319 -0.09 26.79 -31.07
C GLU A 319 -1.54 26.32 -31.01
N ILE A 320 -1.89 25.63 -29.92
CA ILE A 320 -3.22 25.08 -29.71
C ILE A 320 -4.06 26.08 -28.93
N GLU A 321 -5.24 26.43 -29.44
CA GLU A 321 -6.19 27.34 -28.79
C GLU A 321 -7.00 26.62 -27.70
N ASP A 322 -7.52 27.38 -26.72
CA ASP A 322 -8.47 26.89 -25.72
C ASP A 322 -9.70 26.23 -26.39
N PHE A 323 -10.11 25.06 -25.90
CA PHE A 323 -11.19 24.28 -26.49
C PHE A 323 -12.03 23.56 -25.43
N GLU A 324 -13.06 22.83 -25.86
CA GLU A 324 -13.93 22.06 -24.96
C GLU A 324 -14.02 20.60 -25.43
N TYR A 325 -13.76 19.67 -24.51
CA TYR A 325 -14.01 18.24 -24.70
C TYR A 325 -15.03 17.74 -23.67
N THR A 326 -16.31 17.89 -24.01
CA THR A 326 -17.45 17.46 -23.18
C THR A 326 -18.13 16.25 -23.83
N PRO A 327 -17.68 15.00 -23.58
CA PRO A 327 -18.26 13.80 -24.21
C PRO A 327 -19.69 13.49 -23.74
N LYS A 328 -20.10 14.05 -22.59
CA LYS A 328 -21.48 14.04 -22.08
C LYS A 328 -21.73 15.27 -21.20
N PRO A 329 -22.99 15.70 -21.02
CA PRO A 329 -23.34 16.75 -20.05
C PRO A 329 -22.91 16.47 -18.61
N ASP A 330 -22.78 15.21 -18.20
CA ASP A 330 -22.29 14.84 -16.86
C ASP A 330 -20.75 14.91 -16.71
N TYR A 331 -20.05 15.13 -17.82
CA TYR A 331 -18.59 15.06 -17.99
C TYR A 331 -18.10 16.29 -18.76
N GLU A 332 -18.26 17.48 -18.16
CA GLU A 332 -17.78 18.74 -18.73
C GLU A 332 -16.24 18.77 -18.79
N GLY A 333 -15.68 19.34 -19.85
CA GLY A 333 -14.24 19.45 -20.03
C GLY A 333 -13.81 20.71 -20.76
N PRO A 334 -14.01 21.91 -20.19
CA PRO A 334 -13.39 23.13 -20.71
C PRO A 334 -11.87 23.04 -20.52
N ILE A 335 -11.08 23.35 -21.55
CA ILE A 335 -9.62 23.17 -21.57
C ILE A 335 -8.93 24.51 -21.75
N ILE A 336 -8.07 24.86 -20.79
CA ILE A 336 -7.12 25.97 -20.90
C ILE A 336 -5.78 25.42 -21.40
N VAL A 337 -5.24 25.99 -22.48
CA VAL A 337 -4.06 25.47 -23.15
C VAL A 337 -2.84 26.35 -22.89
N LEU A 338 -1.75 25.70 -22.50
CA LEU A 338 -0.50 26.30 -22.06
C LEU A 338 0.62 25.88 -23.02
N ASN A 339 0.82 26.68 -24.05
CA ASN A 339 1.80 26.43 -25.10
C ASN A 339 3.21 26.85 -24.62
N GLU A 340 4.00 25.90 -24.14
CA GLU A 340 5.34 26.13 -23.58
C GLU A 340 6.44 25.88 -24.64
N PRO A 341 7.52 26.68 -24.67
CA PRO A 341 8.47 26.69 -25.80
C PRO A 341 9.29 25.40 -25.96
N ASP A 342 9.52 24.67 -24.87
CA ASP A 342 10.38 23.47 -24.80
C ASP A 342 9.95 22.53 -23.66
N GLU A 343 10.54 21.33 -23.62
CA GLU A 343 10.20 20.29 -22.63
C GLU A 343 10.48 20.74 -21.18
N ILE A 344 11.55 21.52 -20.94
CA ILE A 344 11.89 22.00 -19.59
C ILE A 344 10.88 23.05 -19.11
N SER A 345 10.38 23.92 -19.98
CA SER A 345 9.33 24.88 -19.66
C SER A 345 8.00 24.18 -19.40
N LEU A 346 7.67 23.13 -20.16
CA LEU A 346 6.51 22.27 -19.90
C LEU A 346 6.57 21.62 -18.51
N LEU A 347 7.73 21.05 -18.13
CA LEU A 347 7.92 20.43 -16.82
C LEU A 347 7.84 21.45 -15.67
N ASN A 348 8.47 22.61 -15.83
CA ASN A 348 8.39 23.69 -14.86
C ASN A 348 6.94 24.19 -14.71
N ARG A 349 6.20 24.41 -15.80
CA ARG A 349 4.78 24.80 -15.75
C ARG A 349 3.93 23.80 -14.98
N PHE A 350 4.15 22.50 -15.19
CA PHE A 350 3.44 21.45 -14.48
C PHE A 350 3.74 21.46 -12.98
N PHE A 351 5.02 21.54 -12.59
CA PHE A 351 5.43 21.61 -11.18
C PHE A 351 5.01 22.91 -10.49
N GLU A 352 5.08 24.06 -11.16
CA GLU A 352 4.59 25.36 -10.68
C GLU A 352 3.09 25.29 -10.37
N HIS A 353 2.28 24.79 -11.31
CA HIS A 353 0.84 24.71 -11.14
C HIS A 353 0.44 23.72 -10.03
N ILE A 354 1.17 22.60 -9.88
CA ILE A 354 1.04 21.70 -8.72
C ILE A 354 1.31 22.42 -7.39
N GLN A 355 2.35 23.25 -7.32
CA GLN A 355 2.70 24.00 -6.10
C GLN A 355 1.68 25.13 -5.81
N GLU A 356 1.02 25.67 -6.83
CA GLU A 356 -0.05 26.66 -6.71
C GLU A 356 -1.34 26.03 -6.15
N VAL A 357 -1.89 25.01 -6.83
CA VAL A 357 -3.19 24.41 -6.48
C VAL A 357 -3.12 23.39 -5.33
N LYS A 358 -1.92 22.86 -5.04
CA LYS A 358 -1.62 21.95 -3.93
C LYS A 358 -2.58 20.74 -3.87
N PRO A 359 -2.64 19.88 -4.91
CA PRO A 359 -3.58 18.77 -4.94
C PRO A 359 -3.37 17.84 -3.74
N SER A 360 -4.46 17.42 -3.12
CA SER A 360 -4.38 16.42 -2.04
C SER A 360 -4.36 14.99 -2.59
N ILE A 361 -4.82 14.84 -3.84
CA ILE A 361 -4.94 13.57 -4.55
C ILE A 361 -4.47 13.77 -5.99
N PHE A 362 -3.53 12.93 -6.41
CA PHE A 362 -3.10 12.77 -7.79
C PHE A 362 -3.72 11.50 -8.35
N VAL A 363 -4.22 11.55 -9.58
CA VAL A 363 -4.89 10.43 -10.25
C VAL A 363 -4.21 10.18 -11.59
N THR A 364 -3.95 8.92 -11.91
CA THR A 364 -3.41 8.49 -13.20
C THR A 364 -4.12 7.22 -13.67
N TYR A 365 -3.87 6.80 -14.90
CA TYR A 365 -4.20 5.45 -15.37
C TYR A 365 -2.92 4.69 -15.72
N ASN A 366 -2.47 3.78 -14.86
CA ASN A 366 -1.19 3.05 -14.99
C ASN A 366 0.07 3.94 -14.76
N GLY A 367 -0.08 5.11 -14.13
CA GLY A 367 1.01 6.07 -13.94
C GLY A 367 2.16 5.61 -13.05
N ASP A 368 1.96 4.63 -12.16
CA ASP A 368 3.07 3.97 -11.44
C ASP A 368 4.07 3.30 -12.40
N SER A 369 3.63 2.86 -13.59
CA SER A 369 4.43 2.05 -14.52
C SER A 369 4.78 2.75 -15.84
N PHE A 370 4.31 3.99 -16.06
CA PHE A 370 4.62 4.78 -17.24
C PHE A 370 4.83 6.26 -16.91
N ASP A 371 3.76 6.98 -16.57
CA ASP A 371 3.73 8.44 -16.50
C ASP A 371 4.75 9.02 -15.50
N TRP A 372 4.71 8.57 -14.25
CA TRP A 372 5.65 9.06 -13.23
C TRP A 372 7.11 8.68 -13.50
N PRO A 373 7.47 7.42 -13.86
CA PRO A 373 8.83 7.08 -14.29
C PRO A 373 9.33 7.93 -15.46
N PHE A 374 8.45 8.28 -16.40
CA PHE A 374 8.82 9.11 -17.55
C PHE A 374 9.08 10.55 -17.10
N ILE A 375 8.16 11.17 -16.34
CA ILE A 375 8.34 12.52 -15.80
C ILE A 375 9.60 12.61 -14.94
N GLU A 376 9.86 11.66 -14.04
CA GLU A 376 11.07 11.67 -13.19
C GLU A 376 12.35 11.64 -14.05
N ALA A 377 12.40 10.77 -15.05
CA ALA A 377 13.56 10.64 -15.93
C ALA A 377 13.79 11.88 -16.81
N ARG A 378 12.72 12.51 -17.33
CA ARG A 378 12.82 13.75 -18.12
C ARG A 378 13.17 14.96 -17.24
N ALA A 379 12.60 15.07 -16.04
CA ALA A 379 12.97 16.07 -15.05
C ALA A 379 14.47 15.97 -14.71
N LEU A 380 14.96 14.76 -14.43
CA LEU A 380 16.38 14.51 -14.14
C LEU A 380 17.29 14.84 -15.34
N HIS A 381 16.85 14.56 -16.57
CA HIS A 381 17.59 14.93 -17.79
C HIS A 381 17.81 16.45 -17.90
N HIS A 382 16.81 17.24 -17.50
CA HIS A 382 16.85 18.71 -17.47
C HIS A 382 17.44 19.29 -16.16
N GLY A 383 17.91 18.44 -15.25
CA GLY A 383 18.53 18.86 -13.98
C GLY A 383 17.54 19.23 -12.87
N LEU A 384 16.25 18.92 -13.03
CA LEU A 384 15.21 19.08 -12.02
C LEU A 384 15.14 17.84 -11.12
N ASN A 385 14.91 18.02 -9.82
CA ASN A 385 14.70 16.92 -8.89
C ASN A 385 13.21 16.84 -8.50
N MET A 386 12.45 15.93 -9.12
CA MET A 386 11.01 15.79 -8.91
C MET A 386 10.62 15.57 -7.44
N ALA A 387 11.45 14.85 -6.68
CA ALA A 387 11.21 14.60 -5.25
C ALA A 387 11.42 15.87 -4.40
N GLU A 388 12.33 16.76 -4.79
CA GLU A 388 12.48 18.08 -4.15
C GLU A 388 11.40 19.06 -4.61
N GLU A 389 11.00 19.03 -5.88
CA GLU A 389 10.00 19.95 -6.45
C GLU A 389 8.58 19.68 -5.93
N ILE A 390 8.10 18.44 -6.05
CA ILE A 390 6.71 18.07 -5.74
C ILE A 390 6.59 16.94 -4.71
N GLY A 391 7.68 16.44 -4.13
CA GLY A 391 7.62 15.44 -3.05
C GLY A 391 7.21 14.03 -3.49
N PHE A 392 7.19 13.75 -4.80
CA PHE A 392 6.94 12.42 -5.36
C PHE A 392 8.23 11.66 -5.60
N SER A 393 8.24 10.38 -5.22
CA SER A 393 9.37 9.47 -5.44
C SER A 393 8.89 8.01 -5.51
N PRO A 394 9.62 7.10 -6.18
CA PRO A 394 9.30 5.68 -6.18
C PRO A 394 9.63 5.03 -4.83
N ASP A 395 8.75 4.14 -4.37
CA ASP A 395 9.01 3.31 -3.20
C ASP A 395 9.78 2.01 -3.57
N SER A 396 9.94 1.10 -2.61
CA SER A 396 10.63 -0.19 -2.81
C SER A 396 9.93 -1.17 -3.78
N GLN A 397 8.72 -0.85 -4.25
CA GLN A 397 7.94 -1.60 -5.22
C GLN A 397 7.84 -0.87 -6.57
N GLU A 398 8.63 0.20 -6.76
CA GLU A 398 8.61 1.07 -7.95
C GLU A 398 7.25 1.80 -8.11
N GLU A 399 6.50 1.99 -7.02
CA GLU A 399 5.23 2.73 -7.00
C GLU A 399 5.47 4.18 -6.55
N TYR A 400 4.94 5.15 -7.28
CA TYR A 400 5.20 6.57 -7.02
C TYR A 400 4.26 7.09 -5.96
N LYS A 401 4.83 7.62 -4.88
CA LYS A 401 4.10 8.06 -3.68
C LYS A 401 4.65 9.40 -3.20
N SER A 402 3.76 10.19 -2.61
CA SER A 402 4.10 11.37 -1.81
C SER A 402 3.56 11.18 -0.40
N ARG A 403 4.20 11.84 0.56
CA ARG A 403 3.72 11.88 1.95
C ARG A 403 2.53 12.81 2.09
N ALA A 404 2.59 13.95 1.42
CA ALA A 404 1.64 15.05 1.56
C ALA A 404 0.44 14.93 0.61
N ALA A 405 0.54 14.11 -0.44
CA ALA A 405 -0.53 13.87 -1.41
C ALA A 405 -0.65 12.38 -1.77
N ILE A 406 -1.87 11.93 -1.99
CA ILE A 406 -2.23 10.53 -2.27
C ILE A 406 -2.08 10.24 -3.78
N HIS A 407 -1.63 9.04 -4.17
CA HIS A 407 -1.56 8.64 -5.59
C HIS A 407 -2.57 7.54 -5.95
N MET A 408 -3.65 7.94 -6.61
CA MET A 408 -4.74 7.07 -7.07
C MET A 408 -4.52 6.58 -8.51
N ASP A 409 -3.65 5.59 -8.70
CA ASP A 409 -3.56 4.84 -9.97
C ASP A 409 -4.84 4.03 -10.20
N CYS A 410 -5.72 4.53 -11.07
CA CYS A 410 -7.01 3.92 -11.38
C CYS A 410 -6.88 2.51 -11.96
N TYR A 411 -5.74 2.18 -12.59
CA TYR A 411 -5.51 0.83 -13.14
C TYR A 411 -5.40 -0.23 -12.04
N ARG A 412 -5.02 0.13 -10.81
CA ARG A 412 -5.05 -0.78 -9.65
C ARG A 412 -6.47 -1.19 -9.29
N TRP A 413 -7.38 -0.22 -9.21
CA TRP A 413 -8.81 -0.48 -9.02
C TRP A 413 -9.39 -1.28 -10.20
N VAL A 414 -8.99 -0.98 -11.44
CA VAL A 414 -9.43 -1.74 -12.62
C VAL A 414 -9.07 -3.21 -12.51
N LYS A 415 -7.80 -3.52 -12.19
CA LYS A 415 -7.32 -4.91 -12.06
C LYS A 415 -8.00 -5.68 -10.92
N ARG A 416 -8.29 -5.02 -9.79
CA ARG A 416 -8.77 -5.68 -8.55
C ARG A 416 -10.30 -5.71 -8.42
N ASP A 417 -10.96 -4.58 -8.65
CA ASP A 417 -12.32 -4.32 -8.16
C ASP A 417 -13.33 -4.04 -9.29
N SER A 418 -12.89 -3.69 -10.51
CA SER A 418 -13.81 -3.33 -11.59
C SER A 418 -14.68 -4.47 -12.12
N TYR A 419 -14.30 -5.72 -11.85
CA TYR A 419 -14.92 -6.95 -12.37
C TYR A 419 -14.86 -7.08 -13.92
N LEU A 420 -13.98 -6.33 -14.58
CA LEU A 420 -13.78 -6.39 -16.03
C LEU A 420 -12.80 -7.51 -16.43
N PRO A 421 -13.05 -8.24 -17.53
CA PRO A 421 -12.12 -9.25 -18.04
C PRO A 421 -10.81 -8.59 -18.48
N VAL A 422 -9.68 -9.30 -18.36
CA VAL A 422 -8.32 -8.76 -18.61
C VAL A 422 -8.19 -8.07 -19.99
N GLY A 423 -8.83 -8.61 -21.03
CA GLY A 423 -8.83 -8.00 -22.38
C GLY A 423 -9.63 -6.69 -22.51
N SER A 424 -10.24 -6.20 -21.43
CA SER A 424 -11.03 -4.95 -21.37
C SER A 424 -10.57 -4.05 -20.23
N GLN A 425 -9.30 -4.16 -19.82
CA GLN A 425 -8.67 -3.35 -18.76
C GLN A 425 -7.75 -2.23 -19.30
N ASN A 426 -7.87 -1.86 -20.57
CA ASN A 426 -7.31 -0.61 -21.10
C ASN A 426 -8.28 0.56 -20.86
N LEU A 427 -7.77 1.80 -20.82
CA LEU A 427 -8.57 2.98 -20.50
C LEU A 427 -9.80 3.10 -21.41
N LYS A 428 -9.62 2.95 -22.73
CA LYS A 428 -10.70 2.99 -23.74
C LYS A 428 -11.86 2.04 -23.42
N ALA A 429 -11.58 0.76 -23.16
CA ALA A 429 -12.60 -0.24 -22.82
C ALA A 429 -13.22 -0.01 -21.43
N VAL A 430 -12.45 0.49 -20.46
CA VAL A 430 -12.95 0.85 -19.12
C VAL A 430 -13.91 2.04 -19.21
N THR A 431 -13.56 3.09 -19.93
CA THR A 431 -14.39 4.27 -20.20
C THR A 431 -15.72 3.87 -20.85
N LYS A 432 -15.66 3.02 -21.89
CA LYS A 432 -16.87 2.46 -22.53
C LYS A 432 -17.73 1.65 -21.56
N ALA A 433 -17.13 0.81 -20.72
CA ALA A 433 -17.86 -0.06 -19.80
C ALA A 433 -18.40 0.66 -18.54
N LYS A 434 -17.72 1.70 -18.06
CA LYS A 434 -18.02 2.39 -16.80
C LYS A 434 -18.66 3.76 -17.04
N LEU A 435 -18.02 4.65 -17.79
CA LEU A 435 -18.52 6.00 -18.12
C LEU A 435 -19.55 6.00 -19.27
N ARG A 436 -19.65 4.88 -20.02
CA ARG A 436 -20.68 4.64 -21.05
C ARG A 436 -20.64 5.66 -22.20
N TYR A 437 -19.45 6.10 -22.59
CA TYR A 437 -19.20 6.80 -23.86
C TYR A 437 -18.00 6.17 -24.54
N ASP A 438 -17.86 6.41 -25.84
CA ASP A 438 -16.70 6.00 -26.62
C ASP A 438 -15.68 7.16 -26.60
N PRO A 439 -14.51 7.02 -25.95
CA PRO A 439 -13.46 8.05 -25.97
C PRO A 439 -12.81 8.12 -27.35
N ILE A 440 -11.97 9.14 -27.56
CA ILE A 440 -11.23 9.26 -28.82
C ILE A 440 -10.22 8.10 -28.91
N GLU A 441 -10.20 7.40 -30.05
CA GLU A 441 -9.24 6.33 -30.29
C GLU A 441 -8.21 6.74 -31.35
N LEU A 442 -6.97 6.93 -30.92
CA LEU A 442 -5.81 7.06 -31.80
C LEU A 442 -4.93 5.80 -31.77
N ASP A 443 -4.22 5.53 -32.88
CA ASP A 443 -3.15 4.53 -32.98
C ASP A 443 -1.82 5.15 -32.48
N PRO A 444 -1.14 4.54 -31.50
CA PRO A 444 0.15 5.03 -30.97
C PRO A 444 1.24 5.24 -32.02
N GLU A 445 1.20 4.58 -33.19
CA GLU A 445 2.16 4.79 -34.27
C GLU A 445 1.90 6.08 -35.08
N GLU A 446 0.71 6.67 -34.99
CA GLU A 446 0.37 7.92 -35.69
C GLU A 446 0.64 9.18 -34.87
N MET A 447 0.75 9.08 -33.53
CA MET A 447 0.90 10.21 -32.61
C MET A 447 2.06 11.15 -32.99
N CYS A 448 3.26 10.59 -33.23
CA CYS A 448 4.43 11.39 -33.61
C CYS A 448 4.29 12.08 -34.98
N ARG A 449 3.47 11.54 -35.89
CA ARG A 449 3.15 12.18 -37.18
C ARG A 449 2.15 13.31 -36.98
N MET A 450 1.09 13.05 -36.21
CA MET A 450 0.03 14.02 -35.92
C MET A 450 0.50 15.21 -35.10
N ALA A 451 1.53 15.06 -34.25
CA ALA A 451 2.17 16.18 -33.57
C ALA A 451 2.65 17.28 -34.55
N SER A 452 3.05 16.89 -35.77
CA SER A 452 3.45 17.81 -36.84
C SER A 452 2.34 18.12 -37.83
N GLU A 453 1.54 17.13 -38.23
CA GLU A 453 0.54 17.27 -39.32
C GLU A 453 -0.86 17.68 -38.86
N GLN A 454 -1.27 17.31 -37.64
CA GLN A 454 -2.64 17.43 -37.13
C GLN A 454 -2.67 17.68 -35.59
N PRO A 455 -1.94 18.70 -35.08
CA PRO A 455 -1.67 18.81 -33.64
C PRO A 455 -2.95 19.00 -32.81
N GLN A 456 -3.95 19.72 -33.32
CA GLN A 456 -5.25 19.90 -32.64
C GLN A 456 -6.02 18.58 -32.43
N GLU A 457 -5.93 17.64 -33.38
CA GLU A 457 -6.61 16.34 -33.26
C GLU A 457 -5.93 15.45 -32.23
N LEU A 458 -4.59 15.50 -32.17
CA LEU A 458 -3.80 14.85 -31.13
C LEU A 458 -4.04 15.47 -29.74
N SER A 459 -4.20 16.79 -29.64
CA SER A 459 -4.56 17.47 -28.38
C SER A 459 -5.93 17.06 -27.85
N ASN A 460 -6.92 16.85 -28.74
CA ASN A 460 -8.22 16.30 -28.36
C ASN A 460 -8.09 14.87 -27.80
N TYR A 461 -7.23 14.04 -28.39
CA TYR A 461 -6.94 12.69 -27.88
C TYR A 461 -6.30 12.71 -26.49
N SER A 462 -5.24 13.49 -26.30
CA SER A 462 -4.56 13.64 -25.00
C SER A 462 -5.51 14.12 -23.89
N VAL A 463 -6.38 15.08 -24.19
CA VAL A 463 -7.41 15.56 -23.25
C VAL A 463 -8.49 14.51 -22.98
N SER A 464 -8.89 13.72 -23.99
CA SER A 464 -9.88 12.64 -23.83
C SER A 464 -9.49 11.66 -22.73
N ASP A 465 -8.20 11.31 -22.64
CA ASP A 465 -7.71 10.33 -21.67
C ASP A 465 -7.54 10.92 -20.25
N ALA A 466 -7.18 12.20 -20.10
CA ALA A 466 -7.25 12.91 -18.82
C ALA A 466 -8.69 13.08 -18.30
N VAL A 467 -9.63 13.47 -19.18
CA VAL A 467 -11.08 13.60 -18.84
C VAL A 467 -11.66 12.24 -18.46
N ALA A 468 -11.33 11.18 -19.21
CA ALA A 468 -11.72 9.81 -18.87
C ALA A 468 -11.18 9.37 -17.50
N THR A 469 -9.90 9.63 -17.23
CA THR A 469 -9.24 9.27 -15.97
C THR A 469 -9.84 10.02 -14.78
N TYR A 470 -10.07 11.33 -14.90
CA TYR A 470 -10.73 12.17 -13.89
C TYR A 470 -12.13 11.66 -13.54
N TYR A 471 -13.00 11.47 -14.54
CA TYR A 471 -14.37 11.05 -14.27
C TYR A 471 -14.49 9.57 -13.86
N LEU A 472 -13.60 8.69 -14.31
CA LEU A 472 -13.47 7.33 -13.79
C LEU A 472 -13.16 7.36 -12.29
N TYR A 473 -12.20 8.20 -11.89
CA TYR A 473 -11.85 8.37 -10.50
C TYR A 473 -13.02 8.92 -9.67
N MET A 474 -13.57 10.07 -10.04
CA MET A 474 -14.60 10.76 -9.26
C MET A 474 -15.90 9.95 -9.14
N LYS A 475 -16.31 9.22 -10.20
CA LYS A 475 -17.56 8.43 -10.18
C LYS A 475 -17.42 7.03 -9.58
N TYR A 476 -16.23 6.43 -9.61
CA TYR A 476 -16.03 5.03 -9.16
C TYR A 476 -14.98 4.88 -8.07
N VAL A 477 -13.75 5.36 -8.27
CA VAL A 477 -12.62 5.04 -7.38
C VAL A 477 -12.66 5.86 -6.08
N HIS A 478 -12.88 7.17 -6.18
CA HIS A 478 -12.95 8.08 -5.03
C HIS A 478 -13.95 7.62 -3.95
N PRO A 479 -15.27 7.48 -4.26
CA PRO A 479 -16.25 7.11 -3.25
C PRO A 479 -15.98 5.72 -2.66
N PHE A 480 -15.49 4.78 -3.48
CA PHE A 480 -15.20 3.40 -3.08
C PHE A 480 -14.00 3.29 -2.14
N ILE A 481 -12.84 3.86 -2.51
CA ILE A 481 -11.62 3.77 -1.70
C ILE A 481 -11.81 4.51 -0.37
N PHE A 482 -12.35 5.73 -0.36
CA PHE A 482 -12.60 6.43 0.90
C PHE A 482 -13.68 5.76 1.76
N ALA A 483 -14.70 5.13 1.17
CA ALA A 483 -15.63 4.30 1.94
C ALA A 483 -14.93 3.09 2.60
N LEU A 484 -14.02 2.40 1.89
CA LEU A 484 -13.24 1.31 2.49
C LEU A 484 -12.30 1.81 3.61
N CYS A 485 -11.69 2.98 3.46
CA CYS A 485 -10.84 3.60 4.48
C CYS A 485 -11.57 3.83 5.82
N THR A 486 -12.89 4.06 5.81
CA THR A 486 -13.68 4.27 7.04
C THR A 486 -13.71 3.06 7.99
N ILE A 487 -13.36 1.87 7.49
CA ILE A 487 -13.37 0.59 8.24
C ILE A 487 -12.06 -0.19 8.17
N ILE A 488 -11.17 0.12 7.22
CA ILE A 488 -9.85 -0.51 7.10
C ILE A 488 -8.80 0.42 7.76
N PRO A 489 -7.98 -0.09 8.70
CA PRO A 489 -6.97 0.71 9.42
C PRO A 489 -5.71 0.98 8.57
N MET A 490 -5.86 1.54 7.36
CA MET A 490 -4.80 1.79 6.38
C MET A 490 -5.02 3.13 5.65
N GLU A 491 -3.95 3.68 5.10
CA GLU A 491 -3.99 4.87 4.24
C GLU A 491 -4.58 4.56 2.84
N PRO A 492 -5.13 5.55 2.11
CA PRO A 492 -5.81 5.30 0.83
C PRO A 492 -4.94 4.65 -0.24
N ASP A 493 -3.65 4.99 -0.31
CA ASP A 493 -2.69 4.37 -1.23
C ASP A 493 -2.54 2.86 -1.01
N GLU A 494 -2.51 2.42 0.26
CA GLU A 494 -2.47 0.99 0.60
C GLU A 494 -3.82 0.31 0.35
N VAL A 495 -4.94 0.97 0.66
CA VAL A 495 -6.30 0.45 0.42
C VAL A 495 -6.58 0.26 -1.08
N LEU A 496 -6.01 1.09 -1.95
CA LEU A 496 -6.06 0.92 -3.40
C LEU A 496 -5.17 -0.23 -3.90
N ARG A 497 -3.96 -0.38 -3.37
CA ARG A 497 -2.93 -1.26 -3.96
C ARG A 497 -2.83 -2.66 -3.38
N LYS A 498 -3.15 -2.87 -2.09
CA LYS A 498 -3.02 -4.18 -1.45
C LYS A 498 -4.04 -5.19 -1.98
N GLY A 499 -3.67 -6.48 -1.97
CA GLY A 499 -4.60 -7.55 -2.31
C GLY A 499 -5.77 -7.61 -1.33
N SER A 500 -6.96 -7.97 -1.82
CA SER A 500 -8.18 -8.07 -1.01
C SER A 500 -8.04 -8.99 0.22
N GLY A 501 -7.23 -10.05 0.11
CA GLY A 501 -6.89 -10.91 1.26
C GLY A 501 -6.19 -10.17 2.40
N THR A 502 -5.32 -9.19 2.11
CA THR A 502 -4.66 -8.35 3.12
C THR A 502 -5.60 -7.31 3.71
N LEU A 503 -6.59 -6.84 2.95
CA LEU A 503 -7.67 -5.99 3.48
C LEU A 503 -8.54 -6.79 4.46
N CYS A 504 -8.86 -8.05 4.15
CA CYS A 504 -9.55 -8.96 5.07
C CYS A 504 -8.71 -9.28 6.32
N GLU A 505 -7.39 -9.49 6.18
CA GLU A 505 -6.45 -9.66 7.31
C GLU A 505 -6.55 -8.46 8.29
N ALA A 506 -6.52 -7.23 7.76
CA ALA A 506 -6.62 -6.01 8.56
C ALA A 506 -7.98 -5.89 9.29
N LEU A 507 -9.10 -6.17 8.61
CA LEU A 507 -10.44 -6.18 9.21
C LEU A 507 -10.55 -7.22 10.34
N LEU A 508 -9.98 -8.42 10.15
CA LEU A 508 -9.96 -9.46 11.17
C LEU A 508 -9.08 -9.06 12.37
N MET A 509 -7.96 -8.36 12.15
CA MET A 509 -7.11 -7.84 13.22
C MET A 509 -7.83 -6.79 14.09
N VAL A 510 -8.65 -5.91 13.50
CA VAL A 510 -9.51 -4.96 14.24
C VAL A 510 -10.44 -5.72 15.20
N GLN A 511 -11.17 -6.72 14.67
CA GLN A 511 -12.12 -7.50 15.47
C GLN A 511 -11.42 -8.33 16.55
N ALA A 512 -10.31 -8.99 16.22
CA ALA A 512 -9.51 -9.77 17.17
C ALA A 512 -8.94 -8.88 18.29
N PHE A 513 -8.49 -7.66 17.98
CA PHE A 513 -8.01 -6.71 18.98
C PHE A 513 -9.11 -6.30 19.96
N HIS A 514 -10.29 -5.94 19.46
CA HIS A 514 -11.44 -5.59 20.31
C HIS A 514 -11.97 -6.77 21.13
N ALA A 515 -11.84 -8.00 20.63
CA ALA A 515 -12.14 -9.22 21.38
C ALA A 515 -11.01 -9.65 22.36
N ASN A 516 -9.92 -8.89 22.47
CA ASN A 516 -8.71 -9.22 23.24
C ASN A 516 -8.04 -10.56 22.84
N VAL A 517 -8.26 -11.02 21.61
CA VAL A 517 -7.62 -12.20 21.03
C VAL A 517 -6.19 -11.85 20.63
N ILE A 518 -5.23 -12.75 20.87
CA ILE A 518 -3.86 -12.65 20.37
C ILE A 518 -3.83 -13.00 18.88
N PHE A 519 -3.15 -12.20 18.04
CA PHE A 519 -3.10 -12.57 16.63
C PHE A 519 -2.23 -13.85 16.43
N PRO A 520 -2.64 -14.78 15.54
CA PRO A 520 -1.75 -15.84 15.09
C PRO A 520 -0.60 -15.24 14.28
N ASN A 521 0.57 -15.89 14.33
CA ASN A 521 1.65 -15.54 13.40
C ASN A 521 1.29 -16.01 11.99
N LYS A 522 1.84 -15.34 10.97
CA LYS A 522 1.61 -15.71 9.56
C LYS A 522 2.03 -17.16 9.30
N GLN A 523 1.23 -17.87 8.51
CA GLN A 523 1.46 -19.27 8.17
C GLN A 523 2.72 -19.40 7.31
N GLU A 524 3.69 -20.19 7.77
CA GLU A 524 4.88 -20.56 6.99
C GLU A 524 4.59 -21.80 6.12
N GLN A 525 5.03 -21.80 4.86
CA GLN A 525 4.81 -22.91 3.93
C GLN A 525 5.74 -24.10 4.25
N VAL A 526 5.16 -25.29 4.44
CA VAL A 526 5.91 -26.52 4.74
C VAL A 526 6.18 -27.31 3.47
N TYR A 527 7.36 -27.13 2.88
CA TYR A 527 7.78 -27.76 1.62
C TYR A 527 8.03 -29.27 1.68
N SER A 528 8.03 -29.86 2.88
CA SER A 528 8.41 -31.27 3.11
C SER A 528 7.24 -32.13 3.60
N LYS A 529 6.00 -31.77 3.25
CA LYS A 529 4.81 -32.51 3.69
C LYS A 529 4.73 -33.85 2.95
N LEU A 530 4.61 -34.94 3.68
CA LEU A 530 4.40 -36.27 3.13
C LEU A 530 2.91 -36.62 3.15
N THR A 531 2.46 -37.40 2.16
CA THR A 531 1.18 -38.10 2.19
C THR A 531 1.21 -39.26 3.20
N ASN A 532 0.04 -39.80 3.53
CA ASN A 532 -0.11 -40.93 4.46
C ASN A 532 0.60 -42.21 3.95
N ASP A 533 0.79 -42.36 2.64
CA ASP A 533 1.53 -43.43 1.96
C ASP A 533 3.02 -43.10 1.69
N GLY A 534 3.52 -41.95 2.19
CA GLY A 534 4.94 -41.63 2.22
C GLY A 534 5.50 -40.93 0.98
N HIS A 535 4.64 -40.45 0.08
CA HIS A 535 5.04 -39.64 -1.08
C HIS A 535 5.15 -38.15 -0.71
N LEU A 536 6.05 -37.42 -1.36
CA LEU A 536 6.18 -35.97 -1.17
C LEU A 536 5.01 -35.24 -1.85
N LEU A 537 4.31 -34.38 -1.12
CA LEU A 537 3.30 -33.49 -1.68
C LEU A 537 3.97 -32.32 -2.41
N ASP A 538 3.75 -32.25 -3.72
CA ASP A 538 4.14 -31.11 -4.56
C ASP A 538 3.23 -29.89 -4.30
N SER A 539 1.92 -30.14 -4.18
CA SER A 539 0.95 -29.14 -3.74
C SER A 539 -0.17 -29.79 -2.90
N GLU A 540 -0.74 -29.01 -1.98
CA GLU A 540 -1.89 -29.38 -1.17
C GLU A 540 -3.01 -28.37 -1.43
N THR A 541 -4.20 -28.87 -1.79
CA THR A 541 -5.39 -28.07 -2.08
C THR A 541 -6.64 -28.88 -1.81
N TYR A 542 -7.81 -28.22 -1.84
CA TYR A 542 -9.13 -28.83 -1.68
C TYR A 542 -9.86 -28.88 -3.03
N VAL A 543 -10.92 -29.70 -3.11
CA VAL A 543 -11.80 -29.72 -4.29
C VAL A 543 -12.54 -28.39 -4.40
N GLY A 544 -12.28 -27.65 -5.47
CA GLY A 544 -12.89 -26.34 -5.72
C GLY A 544 -14.34 -26.41 -6.24
N GLY A 545 -14.79 -25.33 -6.87
CA GLY A 545 -16.14 -25.25 -7.44
C GLY A 545 -16.38 -26.29 -8.54
N HIS A 546 -17.55 -26.93 -8.50
CA HIS A 546 -18.00 -27.83 -9.56
C HIS A 546 -18.54 -27.02 -10.75
N VAL A 547 -18.07 -27.33 -11.96
CA VAL A 547 -18.48 -26.65 -13.20
C VAL A 547 -18.88 -27.71 -14.23
N GLU A 548 -20.12 -27.63 -14.71
CA GLU A 548 -20.66 -28.57 -15.69
C GLU A 548 -21.37 -27.81 -16.82
N ALA A 549 -21.09 -28.20 -18.06
CA ALA A 549 -21.75 -27.68 -19.26
C ALA A 549 -22.68 -28.77 -19.83
N LEU A 550 -23.85 -28.93 -19.20
CA LEU A 550 -24.81 -30.02 -19.48
C LEU A 550 -25.25 -30.10 -20.94
N GLU A 551 -25.61 -28.95 -21.53
CA GLU A 551 -26.04 -28.85 -22.93
C GLU A 551 -25.42 -27.60 -23.57
N SER A 552 -25.14 -27.67 -24.87
CA SER A 552 -24.69 -26.53 -25.66
C SER A 552 -25.56 -26.38 -26.92
N GLY A 553 -25.85 -25.15 -27.32
CA GLY A 553 -26.73 -24.86 -28.44
C GLY A 553 -27.36 -23.47 -28.37
N VAL A 554 -28.23 -23.18 -29.35
CA VAL A 554 -29.00 -21.93 -29.39
C VAL A 554 -30.35 -22.15 -28.73
N PHE A 555 -30.47 -21.74 -27.48
CA PHE A 555 -31.72 -21.74 -26.73
C PHE A 555 -32.34 -20.33 -26.79
N ARG A 556 -33.56 -20.23 -27.32
CA ARG A 556 -34.29 -18.95 -27.48
C ARG A 556 -35.77 -19.15 -27.17
N SER A 557 -36.42 -18.11 -26.67
CA SER A 557 -37.86 -18.12 -26.33
C SER A 557 -38.79 -18.34 -27.52
N ASP A 558 -38.34 -18.05 -28.75
CA ASP A 558 -39.08 -18.28 -30.00
C ASP A 558 -38.79 -19.64 -30.66
N ILE A 559 -37.89 -20.46 -30.10
CA ILE A 559 -37.57 -21.81 -30.56
C ILE A 559 -38.13 -22.83 -29.58
N LYS A 560 -38.99 -23.74 -30.05
CA LYS A 560 -39.60 -24.78 -29.20
C LYS A 560 -38.55 -25.81 -28.74
N CYS A 561 -38.18 -25.75 -27.47
CA CYS A 561 -37.39 -26.80 -26.80
C CYS A 561 -38.25 -28.02 -26.44
N LYS A 562 -37.64 -29.21 -26.40
CA LYS A 562 -38.28 -30.46 -25.94
C LYS A 562 -37.84 -30.75 -24.51
N PHE A 563 -38.79 -30.78 -23.58
CA PHE A 563 -38.52 -31.12 -22.18
C PHE A 563 -38.91 -32.57 -21.88
N ARG A 564 -37.99 -33.35 -21.30
CA ARG A 564 -38.28 -34.68 -20.76
C ARG A 564 -38.44 -34.58 -19.25
N MET A 565 -39.68 -34.30 -18.82
CA MET A 565 -40.04 -34.19 -17.42
C MET A 565 -39.94 -35.55 -16.71
N ALA A 566 -39.45 -35.58 -15.47
CA ALA A 566 -39.35 -36.78 -14.64
C ALA A 566 -40.54 -36.86 -13.66
N PRO A 567 -41.55 -37.74 -13.86
CA PRO A 567 -42.78 -37.73 -13.07
C PRO A 567 -42.60 -37.76 -11.53
N PRO A 568 -41.65 -38.54 -10.95
CA PRO A 568 -41.44 -38.54 -9.50
C PRO A 568 -40.99 -37.20 -8.89
N ALA A 569 -40.47 -36.28 -9.70
CA ALA A 569 -40.09 -34.95 -9.21
C ALA A 569 -41.31 -34.08 -8.88
N PHE A 570 -42.45 -34.29 -9.56
CA PHE A 570 -43.65 -33.46 -9.41
C PHE A 570 -44.48 -33.86 -8.18
N THR A 571 -44.47 -35.14 -7.81
CA THR A 571 -45.20 -35.64 -6.63
C THR A 571 -44.72 -34.99 -5.33
N ASN A 572 -43.46 -34.56 -5.26
CA ASN A 572 -42.87 -33.85 -4.12
C ASN A 572 -43.17 -32.33 -4.09
N PHE A 573 -43.93 -31.79 -5.07
CA PHE A 573 -44.37 -30.39 -5.10
C PHE A 573 -45.90 -30.23 -4.94
N GLU A 574 -46.63 -31.33 -4.77
CA GLU A 574 -48.09 -31.33 -4.53
C GLU A 574 -48.47 -31.61 -3.06
N GLU A 575 -47.48 -31.82 -2.18
CA GLU A 575 -47.59 -31.69 -0.71
C GLU A 575 -47.12 -30.28 -0.25
#